data_AF-D4DTG0-F1
#
_entry.id   AF-D4DTG0-F1
#
_cell.length_a   1.000
_cell.length_b   1.000
_cell.length_c   1.000
_cell.angle_alpha   90.00
_cell.angle_beta   90.00
_cell.angle_gamma   90.00
#
_symmetry.space_group_name_H-M   'P 1'
#
loop_
_entity.id
_entity.type
_entity.pdbx_description
1 polymer ?
#
loop_
_entity_poly.entity_id
_entity_poly.type
_entity_poly.pdbx_seq_one_letter_code
_entity_poly.pdbx_strand_id
1 'polypeptide(L)' 'MPEAGIKLIQAVGRLIRTENDYGRVTILDNRIQTQRYGKQLLANLPPFKRIG' A
#
# COMPACT_ATOMS: atom_id res chain seq x y z
N MET A 1 -6.38 -5.16 13.03
CA MET A 1 -7.04 -5.60 11.79
C MET A 1 -6.00 -5.78 10.68
N PRO A 2 -5.24 -6.89 10.67
CA PRO A 2 -4.26 -7.19 9.62
C PRO A 2 -4.87 -7.43 8.22
N GLU A 3 -6.17 -7.72 8.14
CA GLU A 3 -6.88 -8.05 6.89
C GLU A 3 -6.94 -6.90 5.89
N ALA A 4 -7.08 -5.65 6.36
CA ALA A 4 -7.05 -4.47 5.48
C ALA A 4 -5.70 -4.35 4.77
N GLY A 5 -4.63 -4.74 5.46
CA GLY A 5 -3.30 -4.71 4.92
C GLY A 5 -3.04 -5.78 3.86
N ILE A 6 -3.50 -7.00 4.14
CA ILE A 6 -3.43 -8.12 3.21
C ILE A 6 -4.21 -7.82 1.93
N LYS A 7 -5.44 -7.28 2.07
CA LYS A 7 -6.25 -6.87 0.90
C LYS A 7 -5.56 -5.78 0.08
N LEU A 8 -4.90 -4.82 0.72
CA LEU A 8 -4.15 -3.77 0.02
C LEU A 8 -2.97 -4.37 -0.76
N ILE A 9 -2.15 -5.21 -0.13
CA ILE A 9 -1.02 -5.88 -0.79
C ILE A 9 -1.50 -6.71 -1.98
N GLN A 10 -2.58 -7.48 -1.82
CA GLN A 10 -3.17 -8.28 -2.89
C GLN A 10 -3.72 -7.42 -4.04
N ALA A 11 -4.37 -6.30 -3.74
CA ALA A 11 -4.85 -5.36 -4.76
C ALA A 11 -3.68 -4.70 -5.51
N VAL A 12 -2.62 -4.34 -4.80
CA VAL A 12 -1.40 -3.76 -5.37
C VAL A 12 -0.63 -4.77 -6.23
N GLY A 13 -0.53 -6.02 -5.80
CA GLY A 13 0.08 -7.09 -6.60
C GLY A 13 -0.69 -7.40 -7.89
N ARG A 14 -1.96 -6.99 -8.00
CA ARG A 14 -2.71 -7.05 -9.26
C ARG A 14 -2.42 -5.88 -10.20
N LEU A 15 -1.90 -4.77 -9.67
CA LEU A 15 -1.56 -3.55 -10.41
C LEU A 15 -0.21 -3.65 -11.11
N ILE A 16 0.76 -4.37 -10.51
CA ILE A 16 2.11 -4.54 -11.05
C ILE A 16 2.31 -6.00 -11.42
N ARG A 17 2.21 -6.32 -12.72
CA ARG A 17 2.44 -7.66 -13.26
C ARG A 17 3.81 -7.81 -13.92
N THR A 18 4.39 -6.70 -14.39
CA THR A 18 5.71 -6.66 -15.03
C THR A 18 6.60 -5.60 -14.40
N GLU A 19 7.92 -5.72 -14.59
CA GLU A 19 8.94 -4.83 -14.01
C GLU A 19 8.80 -3.37 -14.47
N ASN A 20 8.17 -3.16 -15.63
CA ASN A 20 7.90 -1.85 -16.21
C ASN A 20 6.50 -1.31 -15.89
N ASP A 21 5.65 -2.08 -15.21
CA ASP A 21 4.32 -1.63 -14.83
C ASP A 21 4.43 -0.56 -13.73
N TYR A 22 3.87 0.61 -14.01
CA TYR A 22 3.70 1.66 -13.02
C TYR A 22 2.24 1.83 -12.67
N GLY A 23 1.97 2.13 -11.41
CA GLY A 23 0.62 2.33 -10.92
C GLY A 23 0.60 3.26 -9.72
N ARG A 24 -0.52 3.95 -9.52
CA ARG A 24 -0.72 4.85 -8.39
C ARG A 24 -1.76 4.25 -7.45
N VAL A 25 -1.39 4.12 -6.18
CA VAL A 25 -2.30 3.69 -5.11
C VAL A 25 -2.63 4.90 -4.27
N THR A 26 -3.88 5.36 -4.35
CA THR A 26 -4.38 6.47 -3.53
C THR A 26 -5.16 5.91 -2.36
N ILE A 27 -4.69 6.17 -1.13
CA ILE A 27 -5.39 5.76 0.08
C ILE A 27 -6.09 6.98 0.68
N LEU A 28 -7.43 6.94 0.74
CA LEU A 28 -8.27 8.02 1.27
C LEU A 28 -8.55 7.86 2.78
N ASP A 29 -7.65 7.21 3.50
CA ASP A 29 -7.80 6.90 4.93
C ASP A 29 -6.64 7.48 5.74
N ASN A 30 -6.90 8.55 6.48
CA ASN A 30 -5.91 9.25 7.30
C ASN A 30 -5.31 8.37 8.41
N ARG A 31 -5.99 7.26 8.78
CA ARG A 31 -5.49 6.34 9.81
C ARG A 31 -4.19 5.65 9.38
N ILE A 32 -3.90 5.58 8.08
CA ILE A 32 -2.61 5.08 7.58
C ILE A 32 -1.43 5.92 8.09
N GLN A 33 -1.63 7.23 8.29
CA GLN A 33 -0.58 8.12 8.78
C GLN A 33 -0.55 8.19 10.30
N THR A 34 -1.74 8.21 10.93
CA THR A 34 -1.86 8.46 12.38
C THR A 34 -1.69 7.22 13.25
N GLN A 35 -2.01 6.03 12.73
CA GLN A 35 -2.00 4.79 13.52
C GLN A 35 -0.71 3.98 13.32
N ARG A 36 -0.26 3.30 14.39
CA ARG A 36 0.95 2.46 14.38
C ARG A 36 0.86 1.34 13.33
N TYR A 37 -0.33 0.78 13.10
CA TYR A 37 -0.55 -0.24 12.09
C TYR A 37 -0.38 0.29 10.66
N GLY A 38 -0.61 1.59 10.42
CA GLY A 38 -0.46 2.20 9.10
C GLY A 38 0.99 2.22 8.64
N LYS A 39 1.93 2.54 9.55
CA LYS A 39 3.37 2.42 9.29
C LYS A 39 3.79 0.99 8.96
N GLN A 40 3.27 0.00 9.71
CA GLN A 40 3.56 -1.41 9.44
C GLN A 40 2.99 -1.86 8.09
N LEU A 41 1.80 -1.38 7.73
CA LEU A 41 1.21 -1.68 6.43
C LEU A 41 2.05 -1.14 5.28
N LEU A 42 2.45 0.14 5.36
CA LEU A 42 3.28 0.77 4.34
C LEU A 42 4.69 0.16 4.24
N ALA A 43 5.18 -0.48 5.30
CA ALA A 43 6.47 -1.20 5.30
C ALA A 43 6.38 -2.56 4.59
N ASN A 44 5.19 -3.16 4.53
CA ASN A 44 4.96 -4.44 3.85
C ASN A 44 4.61 -4.29 2.36
N LEU A 45 4.44 -3.06 1.89
CA LEU A 45 4.26 -2.78 0.46
C LEU A 45 5.62 -2.76 -0.25
N PRO A 46 5.67 -3.08 -1.56
CA PRO A 46 6.84 -2.80 -2.39
C PRO A 46 7.33 -1.36 -2.21
N PRO A 47 8.60 -1.05 -2.53
CA PRO A 47 9.21 0.26 -2.30
C PRO A 47 8.65 1.33 -3.24
N PHE A 48 7.38 1.70 -3.04
CA PHE A 48 6.71 2.76 -3.77
C PHE A 48 7.24 4.11 -3.36
N LYS A 49 7.42 4.98 -4.35
CA LYS A 49 7.59 6.40 -4.10
C LYS A 49 6.31 6.92 -3.46
N ARG A 50 6.42 7.40 -2.23
CA ARG A 50 5.31 8.07 -1.53
C ARG A 50 5.21 9.49 -2.08
N ILE A 51 4.04 9.83 -2.62
CA ILE A 51 3.76 11.16 -3.18
C ILE A 51 2.64 11.75 -2.32
N GLY A 52 2.99 12.66 -1.42
CA GLY A 52 2.09 13.26 -0.44
C GLY A 52 2.84 14.25 0.42
#